data_AF-A0A1Q3TB56-F1
#
_entry.id   AF-A0A1Q3TB56-F1
#
_cell.length_a   1.000
_cell.length_b   1.000
_cell.length_c   1.000
_cell.angle_alpha   90.00
_cell.angle_beta   90.00
_cell.angle_gamma   90.00
#
_symmetry.space_group_name_H-M   'P 1'
#
loop_
_entity.id
_entity.type
_entity.pdbx_description
1 polymer ?
#
loop_
_entity_poly.entity_id
_entity_poly.type
_entity_poly.pdbx_seq_one_letter_code
_entity_poly.pdbx_strand_id
1 'polypeptide(L)'
;MTTRKTKIGSEKEYNAVMKEIDILMKKGERKLSDKELRSLQSLALAAQMYEKSIYRIPAPQTLEGLIELKMYERRLKQKELAKLLGIGEPKLSQIMSRKRKPDVSFLKAAHKLLGIDGNLLLEYA
;
A
#
# COMPACT_ATOMS: atom_id res chain seq x y z
N MET A 1 13.17 -24.32 -23.24
CA MET A 1 14.18 -23.36 -22.74
C MET A 1 13.71 -22.85 -21.39
N THR A 2 14.56 -23.00 -20.39
CA THR A 2 14.24 -23.02 -18.96
C THR A 2 13.95 -21.61 -18.40
N THR A 3 12.71 -21.33 -18.00
CA THR A 3 12.34 -20.18 -17.17
C THR A 3 12.81 -20.42 -15.73
N ARG A 4 14.09 -20.16 -15.43
CA ARG A 4 14.59 -20.16 -14.04
C ARG A 4 14.34 -18.80 -13.39
N LYS A 5 13.30 -18.75 -12.55
CA LYS A 5 13.19 -17.98 -11.29
C LYS A 5 14.37 -17.03 -11.02
N THR A 6 14.26 -15.77 -11.41
CA THR A 6 15.09 -14.67 -10.91
C THR A 6 14.55 -14.23 -9.55
N LYS A 7 14.77 -15.06 -8.52
CA LYS A 7 14.51 -14.64 -7.13
C LYS A 7 15.79 -13.97 -6.62
N ILE A 8 15.70 -12.69 -6.29
CA ILE A 8 16.79 -11.94 -5.67
C ILE A 8 16.76 -12.21 -4.16
N GLY A 9 17.87 -12.67 -3.59
CA GLY A 9 18.01 -13.01 -2.18
C GLY A 9 18.97 -12.11 -1.41
N SER A 10 19.73 -11.25 -2.09
CA SER A 10 20.70 -10.36 -1.45
C SER A 10 20.79 -8.99 -2.14
N GLU A 11 21.30 -8.00 -1.42
CA GLU A 11 21.53 -6.66 -1.96
C GLU A 11 22.57 -6.67 -3.10
N LYS A 12 23.55 -7.57 -3.04
CA LYS A 12 24.54 -7.73 -4.11
C LYS A 12 23.89 -8.19 -5.42
N GLU A 13 22.98 -9.16 -5.35
CA GLU A 13 22.20 -9.63 -6.49
C GLU A 13 21.25 -8.54 -7.00
N TYR A 14 20.61 -7.80 -6.09
CA TYR A 14 19.77 -6.66 -6.44
C TYR A 14 20.52 -5.60 -7.24
N ASN A 15 21.71 -5.19 -6.77
CA ASN A 15 22.54 -4.21 -7.44
C ASN A 15 23.02 -4.69 -8.83
N ALA A 16 23.24 -6.00 -9.01
CA ALA A 16 23.55 -6.57 -10.31
C ALA A 16 22.34 -6.49 -11.27
N VAL A 17 21.15 -6.88 -10.80
CA VAL A 17 19.89 -6.77 -11.56
C VAL A 17 19.60 -5.32 -11.96
N MET A 18 19.78 -4.36 -11.04
CA MET A 18 19.55 -2.95 -11.34
C MET A 18 20.52 -2.39 -12.40
N LYS A 19 21.77 -2.84 -12.41
CA LYS A 19 22.74 -2.49 -13.47
C LYS A 19 22.31 -3.05 -14.83
N GLU A 20 21.83 -4.28 -14.88
CA GLU A 20 21.32 -4.88 -16.12
C GLU A 20 20.08 -4.14 -16.65
N ILE A 21 19.15 -3.78 -15.76
CA ILE A 21 17.99 -2.95 -16.09
C ILE A 21 18.43 -1.62 -16.68
N ASP A 22 19.36 -0.92 -16.03
CA ASP A 22 19.88 0.38 -16.50
C ASP A 22 20.52 0.29 -17.89
N ILE A 23 21.33 -0.75 -18.14
CA ILE A 23 21.94 -1.00 -19.45
C ILE A 23 20.86 -1.20 -20.53
N LEU A 24 19.81 -1.99 -20.23
CA LEU A 24 18.72 -2.23 -21.17
C LEU A 24 17.88 -0.97 -21.42
N MET A 25 17.54 -0.22 -20.36
CA MET A 25 16.76 1.02 -20.48
C MET A 25 17.51 2.10 -21.27
N LYS A 26 18.83 2.22 -21.10
CA LYS A 26 19.67 3.19 -21.84
C LYS A 26 19.70 2.95 -23.35
N LYS A 27 19.45 1.73 -23.83
CA LYS A 27 19.31 1.47 -25.27
C LYS A 27 18.07 2.16 -25.85
N GLY A 28 17.07 2.43 -25.02
CA GLY A 28 15.77 2.99 -25.39
C GLY A 28 14.83 1.91 -25.92
N GLU A 29 13.55 1.99 -25.51
CA GLU A 29 12.54 0.96 -25.79
C GLU A 29 12.42 0.59 -27.27
N ARG A 30 12.51 1.59 -28.16
CA ARG A 30 12.39 1.41 -29.62
C ARG A 30 13.55 0.61 -30.25
N LYS A 31 14.65 0.42 -29.53
CA LYS A 31 15.84 -0.30 -30.00
C LYS A 31 16.01 -1.66 -29.32
N LEU A 32 15.13 -2.02 -28.39
CA LEU A 32 15.15 -3.32 -27.74
C LEU A 32 14.48 -4.37 -28.61
N SER A 33 15.11 -5.53 -28.73
CA SER A 33 14.46 -6.71 -29.29
C SER A 33 13.38 -7.25 -28.33
N ASP A 34 12.42 -8.03 -28.86
CA ASP A 34 11.40 -8.70 -28.05
C ASP A 34 11.99 -9.57 -26.93
N LYS A 35 13.17 -10.15 -27.16
CA LYS A 35 13.89 -10.95 -26.16
C LYS A 35 14.41 -10.07 -25.02
N GLU A 36 14.97 -8.92 -25.34
CA GLU A 36 15.46 -7.97 -24.35
C GLU A 36 14.32 -7.33 -23.56
N LEU A 37 13.19 -7.02 -24.21
CA LEU A 37 11.98 -6.55 -23.53
C LEU A 37 11.45 -7.55 -22.51
N ARG A 38 11.35 -8.84 -22.89
CA ARG A 38 10.97 -9.91 -21.95
C ARG A 38 11.96 -10.06 -20.80
N SER A 39 13.25 -9.91 -21.07
CA SER A 39 14.28 -9.94 -20.03
C SER A 39 14.14 -8.76 -19.08
N LEU A 40 13.96 -7.55 -19.60
CA LEU A 40 13.76 -6.33 -18.83
C LEU A 40 12.53 -6.45 -17.92
N GLN A 41 11.40 -6.94 -18.45
CA GLN A 41 10.19 -7.19 -17.65
C GLN A 41 10.45 -8.19 -16.52
N SER A 42 11.15 -9.30 -16.81
CA SER A 42 11.47 -10.29 -15.79
C SER A 42 12.40 -9.76 -14.70
N LEU A 43 13.40 -8.96 -15.08
CA LEU A 43 14.34 -8.33 -14.15
C LEU A 43 13.65 -7.29 -13.28
N ALA A 44 12.80 -6.45 -13.88
CA ALA A 44 12.03 -5.44 -13.16
C ALA A 44 11.05 -6.08 -12.16
N LEU A 45 10.39 -7.19 -12.53
CA LEU A 45 9.52 -7.93 -11.62
C LEU A 45 10.31 -8.52 -10.45
N ALA A 46 11.48 -9.09 -10.71
CA ALA A 46 12.36 -9.63 -9.68
C ALA A 46 12.83 -8.54 -8.69
N ALA A 47 13.24 -7.38 -9.21
CA ALA A 47 13.62 -6.21 -8.42
C ALA A 47 12.45 -5.73 -7.54
N GLN A 48 11.27 -5.56 -8.11
CA GLN A 48 10.06 -5.15 -7.37
C GLN A 48 9.75 -6.13 -6.23
N MET A 49 9.82 -7.44 -6.48
CA MET A 49 9.54 -8.45 -5.45
C MET A 49 10.54 -8.36 -4.28
N TYR A 50 11.82 -8.11 -4.57
CA TYR A 50 12.84 -7.90 -3.56
C TYR A 50 12.61 -6.61 -2.77
N GLU A 51 12.38 -5.48 -3.45
CA GLU A 51 12.09 -4.20 -2.82
C GLU A 51 10.87 -4.29 -1.89
N LYS A 52 9.78 -4.94 -2.32
CA LYS A 52 8.60 -5.16 -1.46
C LYS A 52 8.89 -5.99 -0.21
N SER A 53 9.91 -6.85 -0.25
CA SER A 53 10.30 -7.66 0.91
C SER A 53 11.13 -6.88 1.93
N ILE A 54 11.91 -5.89 1.48
CA ILE A 54 12.77 -5.05 2.33
C ILE A 54 12.05 -3.79 2.79
N TYR A 55 11.39 -3.09 1.87
CA TYR A 55 10.69 -1.84 2.09
C TYR A 55 9.19 -2.08 2.19
N ARG A 56 8.77 -2.62 3.32
CA ARG A 56 7.35 -2.73 3.65
C ARG A 56 6.87 -1.39 4.19
N ILE A 57 5.90 -0.77 3.51
CA ILE A 57 5.13 0.32 4.10
C ILE A 57 4.19 -0.32 5.12
N PRO A 58 4.41 -0.13 6.44
CA PRO A 58 3.54 -0.73 7.43
C PRO A 58 2.15 -0.13 7.30
N ALA A 59 1.12 -0.95 7.47
CA ALA A 59 -0.22 -0.43 7.65
C ALA A 59 -0.26 0.40 8.95
N PRO A 60 -1.09 1.44 9.02
CA PRO A 60 -1.29 2.18 10.26
C PRO A 60 -1.70 1.25 11.40
N GLN A 61 -1.11 1.44 12.57
CA GLN A 61 -1.36 0.66 13.79
C GLN A 61 -2.24 1.42 14.80
N THR A 62 -3.05 2.35 14.30
CA THR A 62 -3.98 3.13 15.11
C THR A 62 -5.29 3.28 14.39
N LEU A 63 -6.38 3.44 15.14
CA LEU A 63 -7.70 3.62 14.56
C LEU A 63 -7.74 4.84 13.63
N GLU A 64 -7.28 6.00 14.10
CA GLU A 64 -7.27 7.22 13.28
C GLU A 64 -6.39 7.06 12.03
N GLY A 65 -5.26 6.36 12.13
CA GLY A 65 -4.41 6.09 10.97
C GLY A 65 -5.09 5.18 9.94
N LEU A 66 -5.82 4.15 10.39
CA LEU A 66 -6.63 3.30 9.50
C LEU A 66 -7.74 4.10 8.83
N ILE A 67 -8.38 5.00 9.56
CA ILE A 67 -9.42 5.89 9.03
C ILE A 67 -8.82 6.89 8.03
N GLU A 68 -7.68 7.51 8.33
CA GLU A 68 -6.94 8.41 7.43
C GLU A 68 -6.53 7.73 6.14
N LEU A 69 -6.03 6.48 6.23
CA LEU A 69 -5.72 5.68 5.06
C LEU A 69 -6.96 5.50 4.17
N LYS A 70 -8.12 5.17 4.76
CA LYS A 70 -9.38 5.04 4.01
C LYS A 70 -9.88 6.35 3.44
N MET A 71 -9.67 7.46 4.14
CA MET A 71 -9.96 8.79 3.62
C MET A 71 -9.09 9.09 2.40
N TYR A 72 -7.79 8.81 2.48
CA TYR A 72 -6.84 9.04 1.39
C TYR A 72 -7.17 8.19 0.16
N GLU A 73 -7.36 6.87 0.35
CA GLU A 73 -7.72 5.93 -0.73
C GLU A 73 -8.98 6.37 -1.49
N ARG A 74 -9.95 6.97 -0.78
CA ARG A 74 -11.24 7.39 -1.33
C ARG A 74 -11.34 8.89 -1.63
N ARG A 75 -10.26 9.65 -1.43
CA ARG A 75 -10.20 11.12 -1.57
C ARG A 75 -11.27 11.87 -0.76
N LEU A 76 -11.60 11.37 0.42
CA LEU A 76 -12.63 11.94 1.29
C LEU A 76 -12.03 12.98 2.24
N LYS A 77 -12.72 14.11 2.40
CA LYS A 77 -12.52 15.04 3.51
C LYS A 77 -13.24 14.54 4.75
N GLN A 78 -12.80 14.99 5.93
CA GLN A 78 -13.38 14.57 7.21
C GLN A 78 -14.89 14.84 7.32
N LYS A 79 -15.35 15.95 6.74
CA LYS A 79 -16.78 16.28 6.62
C LYS A 79 -17.58 15.26 5.80
N GLU A 80 -17.01 14.79 4.70
CA GLU A 80 -17.66 13.79 3.84
C GLU A 80 -17.67 12.43 4.51
N LEU A 81 -16.58 12.08 5.20
CA LEU A 81 -16.52 10.87 6.02
C LEU A 81 -17.57 10.89 7.14
N ALA A 82 -17.73 12.01 7.85
CA ALA A 82 -18.73 12.14 8.91
C ALA A 82 -20.14 11.86 8.39
N LYS A 83 -20.48 12.45 7.23
CA LYS A 83 -21.76 12.21 6.54
C LYS A 83 -21.92 10.74 6.14
N LEU A 84 -20.88 10.14 5.55
CA LEU A 84 -20.88 8.74 5.14
C LEU A 84 -21.10 7.80 6.32
N LEU A 85 -20.44 8.06 7.46
CA LEU A 85 -20.57 7.27 8.68
C LEU A 85 -21.85 7.59 9.48
N GLY A 86 -22.64 8.58 9.07
CA GLY A 86 -23.85 9.01 9.77
C GLY A 86 -23.57 9.59 11.17
N ILE A 87 -22.39 10.20 11.38
CA ILE A 87 -22.01 10.82 12.65
C ILE A 87 -21.76 12.32 12.47
N GLY A 88 -21.91 13.09 13.55
CA GLY A 88 -21.58 14.51 13.53
C GLY A 88 -20.07 14.74 13.32
N GLU A 89 -19.73 15.76 12.52
CA GLU A 89 -18.34 16.20 12.31
C GLU A 89 -17.57 16.43 13.63
N PRO A 90 -18.16 17.04 14.69
CA PRO A 90 -17.46 17.19 15.98
C PRO A 90 -17.11 15.85 16.63
N LYS A 91 -18.01 14.86 16.56
CA LYS A 91 -17.77 13.52 17.10
C LYS A 91 -16.62 12.85 16.36
N LEU A 92 -16.61 12.91 15.04
CA LEU A 92 -15.51 12.36 14.24
C LEU A 92 -14.18 13.04 14.59
N SER A 93 -14.16 14.37 14.68
CA SER A 93 -12.95 15.13 15.04
C SER A 93 -12.39 14.77 16.42
N GLN A 94 -13.25 14.58 17.41
CA GLN A 94 -12.83 14.12 18.73
C GLN A 94 -12.27 12.70 18.73
N ILE A 95 -12.80 11.80 17.88
CA ILE A 95 -12.26 10.45 17.70
C ILE A 95 -10.89 10.50 17.01
N MET A 96 -10.77 11.24 15.90
CA MET A 96 -9.50 11.39 15.16
C MET A 96 -8.39 12.04 16.01
N SER A 97 -8.75 12.94 16.94
CA SER A 97 -7.82 13.57 17.88
C SER A 97 -7.65 12.79 19.20
N ARG A 98 -8.20 11.58 19.31
CA ARG A 98 -8.19 10.72 20.51
C ARG A 98 -8.79 11.35 21.78
N LYS A 99 -9.49 12.48 21.66
CA LYS A 99 -10.22 13.14 22.75
C LYS A 99 -11.48 12.39 23.17
N ARG A 100 -11.99 11.51 22.31
CA ARG A 100 -13.16 10.68 22.56
C ARG A 100 -12.92 9.28 22.03
N LYS A 101 -13.21 8.27 22.84
CA LYS A 101 -13.18 6.87 22.39
C LYS A 101 -14.28 6.60 21.35
N PRO A 102 -13.99 5.81 20.30
CA PRO A 102 -15.01 5.33 19.38
C PRO A 102 -16.05 4.49 20.13
N ASP A 103 -17.30 4.56 19.71
CA ASP A 103 -18.33 3.65 20.20
C ASP A 103 -18.55 2.50 19.22
N VAL A 104 -19.26 1.46 19.69
CA VAL A 104 -19.56 0.27 18.88
C VAL A 104 -20.28 0.63 17.58
N SER A 105 -21.10 1.70 17.59
CA SER A 105 -21.78 2.17 16.39
C SER A 105 -20.78 2.70 15.35
N PHE A 106 -19.78 3.47 15.78
CA PHE A 106 -18.70 3.95 14.91
C PHE A 106 -17.89 2.79 14.33
N LEU A 107 -17.47 1.83 15.16
CA LEU A 107 -16.68 0.69 14.69
C LEU A 107 -17.47 -0.16 13.68
N LYS A 108 -18.77 -0.40 13.93
CA LYS A 108 -19.65 -1.08 12.97
C LYS A 108 -19.76 -0.32 11.64
N ALA A 109 -19.87 1.01 11.68
CA ALA A 109 -19.93 1.84 10.49
C ALA A 109 -18.59 1.82 9.72
N ALA A 110 -17.47 1.92 10.42
CA ALA A 110 -16.13 1.82 9.84
C ALA A 110 -15.92 0.47 9.13
N HIS A 111 -16.33 -0.64 9.77
CA HIS A 111 -16.29 -1.95 9.15
C HIS A 111 -17.16 -2.03 7.89
N LYS A 112 -18.46 -1.70 8.01
CA LYS A 112 -19.43 -1.88 6.92
C LYS A 112 -19.19 -0.94 5.73
N LEU A 113 -18.82 0.31 6.01
CA LEU A 113 -18.77 1.36 5.00
C LEU A 113 -17.35 1.62 4.48
N LEU A 114 -16.33 1.48 5.33
CA LEU A 114 -14.93 1.67 4.95
C LEU A 114 -14.22 0.36 4.62
N GLY A 115 -14.81 -0.80 4.97
CA GLY A 115 -14.24 -2.11 4.71
C GLY A 115 -13.00 -2.40 5.56
N ILE A 116 -12.89 -1.76 6.73
CA ILE A 116 -11.79 -2.04 7.67
C ILE A 116 -12.12 -3.33 8.42
N ASP A 117 -11.13 -4.21 8.57
CA ASP A 117 -11.30 -5.46 9.30
C ASP A 117 -11.78 -5.21 10.74
N GLY A 118 -12.78 -5.98 11.17
CA GLY A 118 -13.40 -5.81 12.48
C GLY A 118 -12.45 -6.12 13.65
N ASN A 119 -11.55 -7.09 13.48
CA ASN A 119 -10.57 -7.43 14.51
C ASN A 119 -9.54 -6.32 14.67
N LEU A 120 -9.07 -5.73 13.56
CA LEU A 120 -8.18 -4.56 13.60
C LEU A 120 -8.84 -3.36 14.29
N LEU A 121 -10.13 -3.14 14.02
CA LEU A 121 -10.88 -2.07 14.69
C LEU A 121 -10.99 -2.30 16.20
N LEU A 122 -11.17 -3.56 16.65
CA LEU A 122 -11.23 -3.89 18.07
C LEU A 122 -9.86 -3.81 18.75
N GLU A 123 -8.79 -4.15 18.04
CA GLU A 123 -7.41 -4.05 18.53
C GLU A 123 -7.00 -2.60 18.81
N TYR A 124 -7.45 -1.65 17.96
CA TYR A 124 -7.02 -0.24 18.02
C TYR A 124 -8.08 0.75 18.54
N ALA A 125 -9.24 0.28 19.00
CA ALA A 125 -10.36 1.12 19.50
C ALA A 125 -10.13 1.75 20.88
#